data_AF-A0A3N5UA34-F1
#
_entry.id   AF-A0A3N5UA34-F1
#
_cell.length_a   1.000
_cell.length_b   1.000
_cell.length_c   1.000
_cell.angle_alpha   90.00
_cell.angle_beta   90.00
_cell.angle_gamma   90.00
#
_symmetry.space_group_name_H-M   'P 1'
#
loop_
_entity.id
_entity.type
_entity.pdbx_description
1 polymer ?
#
loop_
_entity_poly.entity_id
_entity_poly.type
_entity_poly.pdbx_seq_one_letter_code
_entity_poly.pdbx_strand_id
1 'polypeptide(L)'
;MQVPGPSGRQFTWPGGECIAPHEPRQARDTTSDNGKCTLPHCGSMGTMKAVGWDVLMLIRSDAMKRIISVSRRTDVPAFYGDWFMRRLREGYAGAVNPFGGKRYMVSLKPEDVSCFVFWSKDFTPFIEPLETLDRLGYRFYFNYTLTALPAVFESHVDKDAALKTLLYLSDRYSPRHINWRFDPIVLSDITDDAFYLDVFARLAARLAGRVERCYFSFVTQYSKVKRNFQQMQEHAGVRVIDRHPEEKIALADRLASIAERYGIRMYSCCGEYLLSPSIQKAHCIDGAIIQQLFPP
;
A
#
# COMPACT_ATOMS: atom_id res chain seq x y z
N MET A 1 -21.08 11.66 -16.61
CA MET A 1 -20.16 10.73 -17.31
C MET A 1 -19.42 9.92 -16.26
N GLN A 2 -19.68 8.62 -16.17
CA GLN A 2 -19.03 7.71 -15.22
C GLN A 2 -17.65 7.30 -15.74
N VAL A 3 -16.61 7.58 -14.97
CA VAL A 3 -15.23 7.18 -15.28
C VAL A 3 -15.02 5.74 -14.79
N PRO A 4 -14.66 4.76 -15.65
CA PRO A 4 -14.42 3.40 -15.22
C PRO A 4 -13.00 3.26 -14.62
N GLY A 5 -12.92 2.77 -13.39
CA GLY A 5 -11.65 2.54 -12.68
C GLY A 5 -10.77 1.45 -13.31
N PRO A 6 -9.43 1.50 -13.11
CA PRO A 6 -8.52 0.60 -13.79
C PRO A 6 -8.51 -0.79 -13.15
N SER A 7 -8.87 -1.82 -13.94
CA SER A 7 -8.55 -3.21 -13.62
C SER A 7 -7.04 -3.44 -13.70
N GLY A 8 -6.47 -3.99 -12.62
CA GLY A 8 -5.09 -4.44 -12.52
C GLY A 8 -5.04 -5.70 -11.67
N ARG A 9 -4.67 -6.82 -12.27
CA ARG A 9 -4.31 -8.04 -11.55
C ARG A 9 -2.82 -7.95 -11.20
N GLN A 10 -2.49 -8.02 -9.92
CA GLN A 10 -1.12 -8.09 -9.41
C GLN A 10 -0.99 -9.29 -8.45
N PHE A 11 0.10 -10.04 -8.61
CA PHE A 11 0.47 -11.22 -7.85
C PHE A 11 0.48 -10.95 -6.33
N THR A 12 -0.16 -11.84 -5.58
CA THR A 12 -0.11 -11.90 -4.11
C THR A 12 0.48 -13.23 -3.67
N TRP A 13 1.52 -13.20 -2.84
CA TRP A 13 1.86 -14.32 -1.95
C TRP A 13 0.82 -14.41 -0.81
N PRO A 14 0.59 -15.60 -0.24
CA PRO A 14 -0.44 -15.81 0.78
C PRO A 14 0.07 -15.24 2.11
N GLY A 15 -0.58 -14.18 2.62
CA GLY A 15 -0.28 -13.66 3.96
C GLY A 15 -0.71 -12.22 4.27
N GLY A 16 -1.02 -11.39 3.25
CA GLY A 16 -1.44 -10.00 3.46
C GLY A 16 -2.79 -9.67 2.83
N GLU A 17 -3.73 -9.17 3.63
CA GLU A 17 -5.04 -8.72 3.15
C GLU A 17 -4.96 -7.26 2.66
N CYS A 18 -5.59 -6.97 1.53
CA CYS A 18 -5.61 -5.62 0.96
C CYS A 18 -7.01 -5.03 1.10
N ILE A 19 -7.12 -3.90 1.80
CA ILE A 19 -8.37 -3.16 1.94
C ILE A 19 -8.41 -1.97 0.99
N ALA A 20 -9.59 -1.69 0.42
CA ALA A 20 -9.85 -0.53 -0.41
C ALA A 20 -11.30 -0.06 -0.19
N PRO A 21 -11.59 1.24 -0.33
CA PRO A 21 -12.95 1.75 -0.23
C PRO A 21 -13.86 1.12 -1.29
N HIS A 22 -15.00 0.60 -0.84
CA HIS A 22 -16.11 0.22 -1.70
C HIS A 22 -17.36 0.91 -1.15
N GLU A 23 -17.90 1.88 -1.88
CA GLU A 23 -19.25 2.35 -1.61
C GLU A 23 -20.25 1.27 -2.06
N PRO A 24 -21.23 0.90 -1.21
CA PRO A 24 -22.40 0.20 -1.71
C PRO A 24 -23.11 1.16 -2.69
N ARG A 25 -23.35 0.71 -3.93
CA ARG A 25 -24.33 1.38 -4.78
C ARG A 25 -25.63 1.41 -3.99
N GLN A 26 -26.14 2.60 -3.69
CA GLN A 26 -27.48 2.76 -3.13
C GLN A 26 -28.44 1.95 -4.01
N ALA A 27 -29.07 0.93 -3.42
CA ALA A 27 -30.20 0.29 -4.03
C ALA A 27 -31.25 1.38 -4.22
N ARG A 28 -31.70 1.58 -5.47
CA ARG A 28 -32.87 2.41 -5.72
C ARG A 28 -34.02 1.72 -5.02
N ASP A 29 -34.66 2.41 -4.09
CA ASP A 29 -35.95 2.03 -3.54
C ASP A 29 -36.93 1.85 -4.70
N THR A 30 -37.31 0.60 -4.95
CA THR A 30 -38.57 0.28 -5.61
C THR A 30 -39.47 -0.31 -4.55
N THR A 31 -40.34 0.54 -4.04
CA THR A 31 -41.54 0.17 -3.29
C THR A 31 -42.37 -0.83 -4.07
N SER A 32 -42.70 -1.96 -3.46
CA SER A 32 -43.97 -2.65 -3.71
C SER A 32 -44.42 -3.40 -2.46
N ASP A 33 -45.53 -2.93 -1.91
CA ASP A 33 -46.41 -3.64 -1.00
C ASP A 33 -46.68 -5.08 -1.48
N ASN A 34 -46.60 -6.05 -0.55
CA ASN A 34 -47.75 -6.85 -0.14
C ASN A 34 -47.34 -8.06 0.71
N GLY A 35 -47.93 -8.16 1.89
CA GLY A 35 -48.60 -9.41 2.24
C GLY A 35 -47.93 -10.35 3.25
N LYS A 36 -48.56 -10.37 4.43
CA LYS A 36 -48.86 -11.55 5.27
C LYS A 36 -47.82 -12.00 6.30
N CYS A 37 -48.10 -11.52 7.51
CA CYS A 37 -47.77 -12.09 8.80
C CYS A 37 -48.47 -13.45 9.01
N THR A 38 -47.73 -14.49 9.37
CA THR A 38 -48.27 -15.71 10.01
C THR A 38 -47.22 -16.33 10.93
N LEU A 39 -47.46 -16.26 12.25
CA LEU A 39 -46.85 -17.14 13.28
C LEU A 39 -47.58 -18.50 13.29
N PRO A 40 -46.95 -19.56 13.84
CA PRO A 40 -47.44 -20.03 15.16
C PRO A 40 -46.38 -20.62 16.13
N HIS A 41 -46.68 -20.50 17.44
CA HIS A 41 -46.43 -21.34 18.64
C HIS A 41 -45.09 -22.09 18.86
N CYS A 42 -44.38 -21.95 19.99
CA CYS A 42 -44.64 -22.28 21.43
C CYS A 42 -44.20 -23.71 21.85
N GLY A 43 -43.38 -23.78 22.91
CA GLY A 43 -42.96 -24.99 23.66
C GLY A 43 -41.44 -25.13 23.75
N SER A 44 -40.77 -25.47 24.85
CA SER A 44 -41.09 -25.65 26.27
C SER A 44 -39.76 -25.74 27.04
N MET A 45 -39.82 -25.53 28.37
CA MET A 45 -38.74 -25.51 29.35
C MET A 45 -37.79 -26.72 29.35
N GLY A 46 -36.54 -26.47 29.72
CA GLY A 46 -35.57 -27.48 30.14
C GLY A 46 -34.45 -26.84 30.97
N THR A 47 -34.70 -26.66 32.27
CA THR A 47 -33.66 -26.36 33.27
C THR A 47 -32.92 -27.64 33.64
N MET A 48 -31.59 -27.68 33.48
CA MET A 48 -30.74 -28.57 34.27
C MET A 48 -29.34 -27.98 34.49
N LYS A 49 -29.08 -27.70 35.78
CA LYS A 49 -27.84 -27.89 36.54
C LYS A 49 -26.56 -27.17 36.08
N ALA A 50 -26.20 -26.18 36.88
CA ALA A 50 -24.83 -25.74 37.09
C ALA A 50 -23.96 -26.90 37.57
N VAL A 51 -22.90 -27.22 36.82
CA VAL A 51 -21.71 -27.93 37.31
C VAL A 51 -20.50 -27.43 36.52
N GLY A 52 -19.46 -26.99 37.22
CA GLY A 52 -18.13 -26.79 36.64
C GLY A 52 -17.77 -25.35 36.29
N TRP A 53 -17.63 -24.50 37.31
CA TRP A 53 -16.57 -23.51 37.24
C TRP A 53 -15.23 -24.26 37.35
N ASP A 54 -14.29 -23.86 36.50
CA ASP A 54 -12.90 -24.27 36.42
C ASP A 54 -12.53 -25.50 35.57
N VAL A 55 -11.51 -25.25 34.72
CA VAL A 55 -10.65 -26.23 34.06
C VAL A 55 -11.18 -26.85 32.77
N LEU A 56 -11.43 -26.00 31.77
CA LEU A 56 -10.60 -26.10 30.58
C LEU A 56 -10.55 -24.71 29.97
N MET A 57 -9.35 -24.13 29.98
CA MET A 57 -8.94 -23.08 29.09
C MET A 57 -9.60 -23.34 27.74
N LEU A 58 -10.66 -22.59 27.43
CA LEU A 58 -11.07 -22.37 26.06
C LEU A 58 -9.83 -21.80 25.42
N ILE A 59 -9.10 -22.70 24.77
CA ILE A 59 -8.04 -22.44 23.81
C ILE A 59 -8.56 -21.23 23.06
N ARG A 60 -8.05 -20.04 23.39
CA ARG A 60 -8.22 -18.89 22.52
C ARG A 60 -7.71 -19.44 21.22
N SER A 61 -8.59 -19.65 20.24
CA SER A 61 -8.12 -19.88 18.89
C SER A 61 -7.25 -18.67 18.65
N ASP A 62 -5.94 -18.87 18.63
CA ASP A 62 -4.95 -17.83 18.44
C ASP A 62 -5.18 -17.36 17.02
N ALA A 63 -6.15 -16.44 16.87
CA ALA A 63 -6.58 -15.93 15.60
C ALA A 63 -5.35 -15.19 15.11
N MET A 64 -4.64 -15.82 14.16
CA MET A 64 -3.37 -15.29 13.68
C MET A 64 -3.56 -13.83 13.29
N LYS A 65 -2.92 -12.95 14.05
CA LYS A 65 -2.99 -11.52 13.81
C LYS A 65 -2.51 -11.22 12.39
N ARG A 66 -3.27 -10.41 11.66
CA ARG A 66 -3.05 -10.17 10.23
C ARG A 66 -2.19 -8.93 10.00
N ILE A 67 -1.39 -8.98 8.94
CA ILE A 67 -0.78 -7.79 8.37
C ILE A 67 -1.72 -7.23 7.32
N ILE A 68 -2.13 -5.98 7.48
CA ILE A 68 -3.13 -5.35 6.62
C ILE A 68 -2.44 -4.31 5.75
N SER A 69 -2.45 -4.56 4.44
CA SER A 69 -1.99 -3.59 3.45
C SER A 69 -3.10 -2.61 3.15
N VAL A 70 -2.89 -1.37 3.56
CA VAL A 70 -3.80 -0.26 3.31
C VAL A 70 -3.24 0.51 2.12
N SER A 71 -4.03 0.60 1.05
CA SER A 71 -3.72 1.37 -0.17
C SER A 71 -2.90 0.74 -1.27
N ARG A 72 -2.88 -0.59 -1.38
CA ARG A 72 -2.31 -1.22 -2.59
C ARG A 72 -3.08 -0.88 -3.88
N ARG A 73 -4.38 -0.53 -3.79
CA ARG A 73 -5.25 -0.29 -4.97
C ARG A 73 -5.78 1.13 -5.10
N THR A 74 -6.01 1.77 -3.96
CA THR A 74 -6.57 3.11 -3.86
C THR A 74 -5.78 3.81 -2.78
N ASP A 75 -5.30 5.02 -3.04
CA ASP A 75 -4.51 5.77 -2.07
C ASP A 75 -5.39 6.25 -0.90
N VAL A 76 -5.53 5.41 0.13
CA VAL A 76 -6.37 5.68 1.30
C VAL A 76 -5.82 6.84 2.14
N PRO A 77 -4.51 6.94 2.45
CA PRO A 77 -3.97 8.11 3.11
C PRO A 77 -4.31 9.41 2.39
N ALA A 78 -4.09 9.48 1.08
CA ALA A 78 -4.30 10.72 0.33
C ALA A 78 -5.78 11.12 0.19
N PHE A 79 -6.70 10.15 0.05
CA PHE A 79 -8.08 10.45 -0.38
C PHE A 79 -9.20 9.90 0.51
N TYR A 80 -8.92 8.94 1.39
CA TYR A 80 -9.95 8.19 2.12
C TYR A 80 -9.64 8.00 3.61
N GLY A 81 -8.95 8.97 4.22
CA GLY A 81 -8.61 8.94 5.64
C GLY A 81 -9.82 8.82 6.56
N ASP A 82 -10.85 9.66 6.35
CA ASP A 82 -12.09 9.62 7.13
C ASP A 82 -12.83 8.28 7.00
N TRP A 83 -12.86 7.72 5.79
CA TRP A 83 -13.44 6.41 5.57
C TRP A 83 -12.71 5.34 6.37
N PHE A 84 -11.37 5.35 6.33
CA PHE A 84 -10.56 4.39 7.07
C PHE A 84 -10.80 4.51 8.58
N MET A 85 -10.84 5.72 9.12
CA MET A 85 -11.08 5.97 10.55
C MET A 85 -12.50 5.59 11.01
N ARG A 86 -13.50 5.63 10.11
CA ARG A 86 -14.81 5.01 10.40
C ARG A 86 -14.72 3.49 10.46
N ARG A 87 -13.97 2.84 9.56
CA ARG A 87 -13.78 1.39 9.51
C ARG A 87 -12.99 0.81 10.69
N LEU A 88 -11.79 1.32 10.95
CA LEU A 88 -11.58 2.07 12.16
C LEU A 88 -12.35 1.65 13.43
N ARG A 89 -13.18 2.61 13.83
CA ARG A 89 -14.12 2.59 14.95
C ARG A 89 -15.11 1.43 14.92
N GLU A 90 -15.55 1.02 13.74
CA GLU A 90 -16.48 -0.11 13.59
C GLU A 90 -15.78 -1.48 13.72
N GLY A 91 -14.45 -1.52 13.72
CA GLY A 91 -13.65 -2.72 13.95
C GLY A 91 -13.52 -3.65 12.74
N TYR A 92 -13.94 -3.23 11.55
CA TYR A 92 -13.81 -4.05 10.34
C TYR A 92 -13.86 -3.23 9.04
N ALA A 93 -13.33 -3.80 7.96
CA ALA A 93 -13.47 -3.31 6.58
C ALA A 93 -13.80 -4.44 5.60
N GLY A 94 -14.65 -4.12 4.62
CA GLY A 94 -14.93 -5.02 3.50
C GLY A 94 -13.83 -4.94 2.45
N ALA A 95 -13.46 -6.09 1.88
CA ALA A 95 -12.49 -6.20 0.80
C ALA A 95 -12.97 -7.15 -0.30
N VAL A 96 -12.52 -6.90 -1.52
CA VAL A 96 -12.85 -7.70 -2.71
C VAL A 96 -11.59 -8.34 -3.26
N ASN A 97 -11.63 -9.64 -3.53
CA ASN A 97 -10.56 -10.35 -4.22
C ASN A 97 -10.48 -9.85 -5.69
N PRO A 98 -9.31 -9.42 -6.17
CA PRO A 98 -9.19 -8.79 -7.49
C PRO A 98 -9.21 -9.79 -8.65
N PHE A 99 -9.00 -11.09 -8.36
CA PHE A 99 -8.94 -12.16 -9.36
C PHE A 99 -10.29 -12.85 -9.55
N GLY A 100 -11.11 -12.91 -8.48
CA GLY A 100 -12.37 -13.65 -8.47
C GLY A 100 -13.58 -12.91 -7.91
N GLY A 101 -13.44 -11.64 -7.52
CA GLY A 101 -14.57 -10.82 -7.03
C GLY A 101 -15.15 -11.23 -5.67
N LYS A 102 -14.63 -12.31 -5.06
CA LYS A 102 -15.07 -12.77 -3.74
C LYS A 102 -14.93 -11.65 -2.71
N ARG A 103 -16.03 -11.34 -2.03
CA ARG A 103 -16.07 -10.36 -0.94
C ARG A 103 -15.70 -11.06 0.37
N TYR A 104 -14.95 -10.38 1.22
CA TYR A 104 -14.60 -10.86 2.55
C TYR A 104 -14.50 -9.68 3.52
N MET A 105 -14.61 -9.99 4.80
CA MET A 105 -14.47 -9.02 5.88
C MET A 105 -13.12 -9.16 6.55
N VAL A 106 -12.47 -8.03 6.77
CA VAL A 106 -11.18 -7.92 7.45
C VAL A 106 -11.43 -7.29 8.81
N SER A 107 -11.06 -7.99 9.89
CA SER A 107 -11.10 -7.39 11.22
C SER A 107 -10.03 -6.31 11.32
N LEU A 108 -10.39 -5.18 11.93
CA LEU A 108 -9.49 -4.07 12.22
C LEU A 108 -9.28 -3.89 13.73
N LYS A 109 -9.77 -4.82 14.56
CA LYS A 109 -9.61 -4.74 16.00
C LYS A 109 -8.14 -4.93 16.40
N PRO A 110 -7.65 -4.25 17.46
CA PRO A 110 -6.24 -4.34 17.86
C PRO A 110 -5.75 -5.77 18.13
N GLU A 111 -6.61 -6.63 18.66
CA GLU A 111 -6.33 -8.04 18.92
C GLU A 111 -6.17 -8.90 17.66
N ASP A 112 -6.67 -8.44 16.51
CA ASP A 112 -6.64 -9.17 15.24
C ASP A 112 -5.61 -8.63 14.24
N VAL A 113 -4.99 -7.47 14.54
CA VAL A 113 -4.07 -6.77 13.63
C VAL A 113 -2.65 -6.80 14.17
N SER A 114 -1.73 -7.37 13.40
CA SER A 114 -0.29 -7.36 13.69
C SER A 114 0.33 -6.01 13.36
N CYS A 115 0.00 -5.46 12.18
CA CYS A 115 0.58 -4.24 11.65
C CYS A 115 -0.23 -3.74 10.44
N PHE A 116 -0.39 -2.43 10.31
CA PHE A 116 -0.80 -1.81 9.05
C PHE A 116 0.42 -1.48 8.18
N VAL A 117 0.28 -1.63 6.88
CA VAL A 117 1.25 -1.16 5.90
C VAL A 117 0.56 -0.12 5.04
N PHE A 118 0.86 1.16 5.25
CA PHE A 118 0.24 2.24 4.50
C PHE A 118 1.04 2.57 3.26
N TRP A 119 0.36 2.69 2.12
CA TRP A 119 0.96 3.10 0.86
C TRP A 119 0.39 4.46 0.47
N SER A 120 1.25 5.40 0.13
CA SER A 120 0.80 6.67 -0.42
C SER A 120 1.93 7.43 -1.11
N LYS A 121 1.54 8.37 -1.96
CA LYS A 121 2.38 9.47 -2.43
C LYS A 121 2.23 10.72 -1.58
N ASP A 122 1.10 10.87 -0.90
CA ASP A 122 0.77 12.02 -0.07
C ASP A 122 0.13 11.60 1.25
N PHE A 123 0.94 11.62 2.30
CA PHE A 123 0.49 11.36 3.67
C PHE A 123 0.00 12.61 4.39
N THR A 124 0.08 13.79 3.78
CA THR A 124 -0.27 15.07 4.43
C THR A 124 -1.69 15.07 5.02
N PRO A 125 -2.74 14.61 4.31
CA PRO A 125 -4.09 14.55 4.89
C PRO A 125 -4.27 13.41 5.92
N PHE A 126 -3.28 12.53 6.07
CA PHE A 126 -3.38 11.34 6.92
C PHE A 126 -2.57 11.45 8.22
N ILE A 127 -1.97 12.60 8.52
CA ILE A 127 -1.19 12.81 9.74
C ILE A 127 -2.06 12.66 11.00
N GLU A 128 -3.21 13.32 11.08
CA GLU A 128 -4.13 13.21 12.23
C GLU A 128 -4.66 11.77 12.44
N PRO A 129 -5.07 11.03 11.37
CA PRO A 129 -5.34 9.60 11.48
C PRO A 129 -4.19 8.77 12.07
N LEU A 130 -2.93 9.03 11.67
CA LEU A 130 -1.77 8.32 12.21
C LEU A 130 -1.58 8.59 13.71
N GLU A 131 -1.77 9.82 14.17
CA GLU A 131 -1.71 10.12 15.60
C GLU A 131 -2.81 9.41 16.40
N THR A 132 -3.98 9.22 15.78
CA THR A 132 -5.07 8.46 16.40
C THR A 132 -4.71 6.98 16.49
N LEU A 133 -4.10 6.41 15.45
CA LEU A 133 -3.61 5.04 15.45
C LEU A 133 -2.53 4.82 16.51
N ASP A 134 -1.59 5.76 16.68
CA ASP A 134 -0.58 5.75 17.74
C ASP A 134 -1.22 5.67 19.13
N ARG A 135 -2.18 6.55 19.42
CA ARG A 135 -2.88 6.59 20.71
C ARG A 135 -3.65 5.29 21.01
N LEU A 136 -4.15 4.63 19.96
CA LEU A 136 -4.86 3.35 20.06
C LEU A 136 -3.91 2.14 20.10
N GLY A 137 -2.59 2.35 20.00
CA GLY A 137 -1.59 1.29 20.08
C GLY A 137 -1.45 0.44 18.81
N TYR A 138 -1.93 0.92 17.67
CA TYR A 138 -1.72 0.22 16.41
C TYR A 138 -0.28 0.36 15.92
N ARG A 139 0.25 -0.74 15.40
CA ARG A 139 1.57 -0.80 14.76
C ARG A 139 1.43 -0.54 13.28
N PHE A 140 2.32 0.26 12.70
CA PHE A 140 2.32 0.50 11.25
C PHE A 140 3.67 0.92 10.71
N TYR A 141 3.86 0.75 9.40
CA TYR A 141 4.97 1.36 8.66
C TYR A 141 4.51 1.82 7.27
N PHE A 142 5.38 2.54 6.58
CA PHE A 142 5.05 3.29 5.37
C PHE A 142 5.78 2.73 4.14
N ASN A 143 5.01 2.48 3.10
CA ASN A 143 5.47 2.40 1.72
C ASN A 143 5.24 3.78 1.07
N TYR A 144 6.21 4.68 1.23
CA TYR A 144 6.12 6.08 0.82
C TYR A 144 6.66 6.26 -0.60
N THR A 145 5.81 6.58 -1.56
CA THR A 145 6.22 6.80 -2.94
C THR A 145 6.60 8.26 -3.14
N LEU A 146 7.88 8.52 -3.41
CA LEU A 146 8.40 9.83 -3.77
C LEU A 146 9.27 9.64 -5.00
N THR A 147 8.71 9.99 -6.16
CA THR A 147 9.40 9.88 -7.46
C THR A 147 9.89 11.24 -7.94
N ALA A 148 10.67 11.24 -9.02
CA ALA A 148 11.03 12.46 -9.73
C ALA A 148 10.21 12.67 -11.03
N LEU A 149 9.23 11.81 -11.34
CA LEU A 149 8.53 11.79 -12.62
C LEU A 149 7.91 13.14 -12.99
N PRO A 150 8.19 13.71 -14.18
CA PRO A 150 7.56 14.94 -14.63
C PRO A 150 6.03 14.86 -14.59
N ALA A 151 5.36 16.02 -14.52
CA ALA A 151 3.90 16.13 -14.37
C ALA A 151 3.09 15.39 -15.45
N VAL A 152 3.68 15.18 -16.63
CA VAL A 152 3.09 14.37 -17.72
C VAL A 152 2.87 12.91 -17.32
N PHE A 153 3.71 12.36 -16.44
CA PHE A 153 3.58 10.99 -15.92
C PHE A 153 2.88 10.94 -14.57
N GLU A 154 3.06 11.98 -13.75
CA GLU A 154 2.56 12.05 -12.38
C GLU A 154 1.92 13.42 -12.15
N SER A 155 0.66 13.56 -12.57
CA SER A 155 -0.12 14.78 -12.34
C SER A 155 -0.64 14.85 -10.90
N HIS A 156 -0.80 16.07 -10.40
CA HIS A 156 -1.44 16.35 -9.10
C HIS A 156 -0.72 15.80 -7.86
N VAL A 157 0.60 15.62 -7.93
CA VAL A 157 1.44 15.31 -6.76
C VAL A 157 2.32 16.51 -6.46
N ASP A 158 2.11 17.14 -5.31
CA ASP A 158 3.04 18.15 -4.79
C ASP A 158 4.24 17.42 -4.16
N LYS A 159 5.35 17.37 -4.91
CA LYS A 159 6.56 16.67 -4.49
C LYS A 159 7.27 17.35 -3.33
N ASP A 160 7.15 18.66 -3.19
CA ASP A 160 7.77 19.38 -2.08
C ASP A 160 6.99 19.14 -0.79
N ALA A 161 5.65 19.14 -0.86
CA ALA A 161 4.82 18.70 0.26
C ALA A 161 5.09 17.23 0.61
N ALA A 162 5.14 16.33 -0.39
CA ALA A 162 5.42 14.92 -0.16
C ALA A 162 6.78 14.70 0.52
N LEU A 163 7.82 15.43 0.11
CA LEU A 163 9.12 15.33 0.75
C LEU A 163 9.11 15.91 2.17
N LYS A 164 8.47 17.05 2.42
CA LYS A 164 8.31 17.60 3.77
C LYS A 164 7.61 16.61 4.68
N THR A 165 6.53 15.99 4.22
CA THR A 165 5.76 14.99 4.97
C THR A 165 6.57 13.73 5.22
N LEU A 166 7.34 13.23 4.24
CA LEU A 166 8.24 12.10 4.44
C LEU A 166 9.28 12.39 5.53
N LEU A 167 9.93 13.55 5.48
CA LEU A 167 10.91 13.97 6.49
C LEU A 167 10.27 14.06 7.88
N TYR A 168 9.08 14.67 7.98
CA TYR A 168 8.32 14.72 9.23
C TYR A 168 8.01 13.33 9.80
N LEU A 169 7.53 12.40 8.96
CA LEU A 169 7.24 11.04 9.39
C LEU A 169 8.50 10.28 9.83
N SER A 170 9.63 10.51 9.15
CA SER A 170 10.91 9.91 9.53
C SER A 170 11.33 10.35 10.92
N ASP A 171 11.22 11.66 11.19
CA ASP A 171 11.63 12.29 12.44
C ASP A 171 10.71 11.88 13.59
N ARG A 172 9.41 11.77 13.32
CA ARG A 172 8.40 11.35 14.31
C ARG A 172 8.55 9.88 14.71
N TYR A 173 8.80 8.99 13.75
CA TYR A 173 8.80 7.55 13.98
C TYR A 173 10.21 6.96 13.98
N SER A 174 10.82 6.87 12.81
CA SER A 174 12.22 6.48 12.58
C SER A 174 12.44 6.32 11.07
N PRO A 175 13.68 6.49 10.58
CA PRO A 175 14.07 6.09 9.22
C PRO A 175 13.68 4.65 8.84
N ARG A 176 13.56 3.76 9.83
CA ARG A 176 13.14 2.37 9.63
C ARG A 176 11.66 2.20 9.36
N HIS A 177 10.82 3.16 9.69
CA HIS A 177 9.39 3.08 9.40
C HIS A 177 9.10 3.38 7.92
N ILE A 178 10.07 3.93 7.18
CA ILE A 178 9.85 4.37 5.80
C ILE A 178 10.58 3.46 4.82
N ASN A 179 9.79 2.81 3.97
CA ASN A 179 10.25 2.26 2.71
C ASN A 179 10.04 3.33 1.64
N TRP A 180 11.11 4.07 1.31
CA TRP A 180 11.05 5.03 0.21
C TRP A 180 10.89 4.26 -1.09
N ARG A 181 9.87 4.58 -1.89
CA ARG A 181 9.64 4.00 -3.20
C ARG A 181 9.95 5.04 -4.27
N PHE A 182 11.11 4.90 -4.89
CA PHE A 182 11.44 5.58 -6.14
C PHE A 182 10.95 4.72 -7.31
N ASP A 183 9.62 4.50 -7.33
CA ASP A 183 8.96 3.51 -8.17
C ASP A 183 7.65 4.06 -8.75
N PRO A 184 7.41 3.96 -10.08
CA PRO A 184 8.27 3.35 -11.09
C PRO A 184 9.27 4.32 -11.71
N ILE A 185 10.36 3.78 -12.27
CA ILE A 185 11.24 4.45 -13.24
C ILE A 185 10.64 4.29 -14.64
N VAL A 186 10.39 5.41 -15.32
CA VAL A 186 9.86 5.49 -16.69
C VAL A 186 10.90 6.16 -17.57
N LEU A 187 11.56 5.39 -18.44
CA LEU A 187 12.53 5.94 -19.38
C LEU A 187 11.80 6.54 -20.60
N SER A 188 12.16 7.76 -20.98
CA SER A 188 11.58 8.45 -22.13
C SER A 188 12.59 9.39 -22.79
N ASP A 189 12.17 10.09 -23.83
CA ASP A 189 12.91 11.20 -24.44
C ASP A 189 13.11 12.40 -23.50
N ILE A 190 12.37 12.50 -22.40
CA ILE A 190 12.51 13.58 -21.38
C ILE A 190 12.98 13.08 -20.01
N THR A 191 13.08 11.77 -19.82
CA THR A 191 13.49 11.12 -18.56
C THR A 191 14.50 10.02 -18.86
N ASP A 192 15.70 10.43 -19.26
CA ASP A 192 16.81 9.53 -19.57
C ASP A 192 17.66 9.22 -18.33
N ASP A 193 18.80 8.58 -18.55
CA ASP A 193 19.73 8.21 -17.49
C ASP A 193 20.27 9.43 -16.74
N ALA A 194 20.66 10.49 -17.46
CA ALA A 194 21.22 11.69 -16.86
C ALA A 194 20.20 12.34 -15.93
N PHE A 195 18.94 12.43 -16.38
CA PHE A 195 17.82 12.87 -15.56
C PHE A 195 17.71 12.04 -14.28
N TYR A 196 17.65 10.71 -14.38
CA TYR A 196 17.44 9.85 -13.22
C TYR A 196 18.62 9.88 -12.24
N LEU A 197 19.86 9.88 -12.72
CA LEU A 197 21.03 9.96 -11.85
C LEU A 197 21.08 11.27 -11.07
N ASP A 198 20.76 12.38 -11.73
CA ASP A 198 20.77 13.71 -11.14
C ASP A 198 19.66 13.90 -10.09
N VAL A 199 18.40 13.60 -10.45
CA VAL A 199 17.26 13.72 -9.52
C VAL A 199 17.36 12.75 -8.35
N PHE A 200 17.83 11.51 -8.60
CA PHE A 200 17.98 10.50 -7.56
C PHE A 200 19.09 10.90 -6.59
N ALA A 201 20.23 11.42 -7.08
CA ALA A 201 21.29 11.92 -6.21
C ALA A 201 20.82 13.05 -5.30
N ARG A 202 20.03 14.01 -5.82
CA ARG A 202 19.45 15.08 -4.99
C ARG A 202 18.48 14.55 -3.93
N LEU A 203 17.60 13.61 -4.30
CA LEU A 203 16.65 13.04 -3.35
C LEU A 203 17.36 12.18 -2.30
N ALA A 204 18.30 11.32 -2.70
CA ALA A 204 19.09 10.49 -1.79
C ALA A 204 19.88 11.35 -0.79
N ALA A 205 20.46 12.47 -1.23
CA ALA A 205 21.13 13.42 -0.35
C ALA A 205 20.19 14.03 0.69
N ARG A 206 18.97 14.44 0.28
CA ARG A 206 17.96 15.02 1.19
C ARG A 206 17.35 13.98 2.13
N LEU A 207 17.38 12.71 1.76
CA LEU A 207 16.84 11.59 2.52
C LEU A 207 17.90 10.84 3.34
N ALA A 208 19.17 11.24 3.25
CA ALA A 208 20.27 10.63 3.99
C ALA A 208 19.99 10.64 5.49
N GLY A 209 20.07 9.47 6.13
CA GLY A 209 19.73 9.30 7.55
C GLY A 209 18.24 9.42 7.88
N ARG A 210 17.36 9.66 6.89
CA ARG A 210 15.89 9.75 7.04
C ARG A 210 15.16 8.54 6.46
N VAL A 211 15.82 7.73 5.65
CA VAL A 211 15.34 6.43 5.19
C VAL A 211 16.51 5.45 5.15
N GLU A 212 16.24 4.16 5.34
CA GLU A 212 17.28 3.12 5.21
C GLU A 212 17.17 2.32 3.92
N ARG A 213 16.02 2.40 3.23
CA ARG A 213 15.65 1.51 2.13
C ARG A 213 14.97 2.30 1.02
N CYS A 214 15.43 2.06 -0.21
CA CYS A 214 14.82 2.55 -1.43
C CYS A 214 14.36 1.38 -2.31
N TYR A 215 13.08 1.38 -2.66
CA TYR A 215 12.44 0.40 -3.53
C TYR A 215 12.23 1.02 -4.91
N PHE A 216 12.58 0.28 -5.97
CA PHE A 216 12.43 0.77 -7.34
C PHE A 216 12.04 -0.36 -8.30
N SER A 217 11.58 0.01 -9.49
CA SER A 217 11.49 -0.86 -10.66
C SER A 217 11.46 -0.05 -11.94
N PHE A 218 11.73 -0.69 -13.07
CA PHE A 218 11.41 -0.13 -14.38
C PHE A 218 9.97 -0.48 -14.75
N VAL A 219 9.24 0.49 -15.30
CA VAL A 219 7.85 0.26 -15.70
C VAL A 219 7.73 -0.92 -16.67
N THR A 220 6.85 -1.87 -16.35
CA THR A 220 6.55 -2.99 -17.24
C THR A 220 5.49 -2.58 -18.25
N GLN A 221 5.80 -2.71 -19.55
CA GLN A 221 4.89 -2.30 -20.63
C GLN A 221 3.91 -3.41 -21.02
N TYR A 222 2.95 -3.74 -20.16
CA TYR A 222 1.83 -4.60 -20.55
C TYR A 222 0.83 -3.85 -21.44
N SER A 223 -0.08 -4.55 -22.12
CA SER A 223 -0.92 -3.99 -23.20
C SER A 223 -1.66 -2.69 -22.83
N LYS A 224 -2.17 -2.60 -21.61
CA LYS A 224 -2.84 -1.38 -21.12
C LYS A 224 -1.87 -0.23 -20.88
N VAL A 225 -0.67 -0.48 -20.35
CA VAL A 225 0.38 0.54 -20.17
C VAL A 225 0.87 1.05 -21.52
N LYS A 226 1.09 0.14 -22.49
CA LYS A 226 1.45 0.52 -23.87
C LYS A 226 0.42 1.45 -24.49
N ARG A 227 -0.87 1.12 -24.37
CA ARG A 227 -1.96 1.99 -24.86
C ARG A 227 -1.96 3.36 -24.19
N ASN A 228 -1.77 3.40 -22.88
CA ASN A 228 -1.71 4.68 -22.15
C ASN A 228 -0.49 5.52 -22.58
N PHE A 229 0.67 4.89 -22.81
CA PHE A 229 1.86 5.59 -23.31
C PHE A 229 1.71 6.05 -24.76
N GLN A 230 1.04 5.28 -25.62
CA GLN A 230 0.73 5.73 -26.96
C GLN A 230 -0.19 6.96 -26.94
N GLN A 231 -1.25 6.94 -26.14
CA GLN A 231 -2.12 8.10 -25.96
C GLN A 231 -1.34 9.30 -25.41
N MET A 232 -0.45 9.08 -24.44
CA MET A 232 0.42 10.14 -23.92
C MET A 232 1.33 10.72 -24.99
N GLN A 233 1.92 9.88 -25.85
CA GLN A 233 2.75 10.32 -26.96
C GLN A 233 1.94 11.17 -27.96
N GLU A 234 0.71 10.76 -28.28
CA GLU A 234 -0.19 11.49 -29.19
C GLU A 234 -0.60 12.86 -28.64
N HIS A 235 -0.84 12.98 -27.34
CA HIS A 235 -1.37 14.22 -26.73
C HIS A 235 -0.28 15.17 -26.19
N ALA A 236 0.82 14.62 -25.67
CA ALA A 236 1.87 15.38 -24.98
C ALA A 236 3.23 15.31 -25.69
N GLY A 237 3.36 14.53 -26.77
CA GLY A 237 4.60 14.41 -27.54
C GLY A 237 5.72 13.64 -26.84
N VAL A 238 5.44 12.96 -25.72
CA VAL A 238 6.44 12.24 -24.92
C VAL A 238 6.50 10.77 -25.32
N ARG A 239 7.69 10.29 -25.72
CA ARG A 239 7.88 8.90 -26.14
C ARG A 239 8.57 8.09 -25.04
N VAL A 240 7.82 7.14 -24.47
CA VAL A 240 8.38 6.16 -23.52
C VAL A 240 9.22 5.12 -24.26
N ILE A 241 10.41 4.83 -23.72
CA ILE A 241 11.41 3.96 -24.32
C ILE A 241 11.56 2.71 -23.46
N ASP A 242 11.37 1.53 -24.07
CA ASP A 242 11.73 0.27 -23.45
C ASP A 242 13.18 -0.08 -23.81
N ARG A 243 14.10 0.08 -22.85
CA ARG A 243 15.52 -0.22 -23.07
C ARG A 243 15.85 -1.69 -22.87
N HIS A 244 16.97 -2.13 -23.47
CA HIS A 244 17.47 -3.48 -23.30
C HIS A 244 17.78 -3.77 -21.82
N PRO A 245 17.62 -5.01 -21.32
CA PRO A 245 17.90 -5.33 -19.93
C PRO A 245 19.29 -4.89 -19.43
N GLU A 246 20.32 -5.00 -20.27
CA GLU A 246 21.69 -4.59 -19.94
C GLU A 246 21.80 -3.09 -19.62
N GLU A 247 21.10 -2.23 -20.38
CA GLU A 247 21.08 -0.78 -20.13
C GLU A 247 20.35 -0.46 -18.82
N LYS A 248 19.27 -1.20 -18.52
CA LYS A 248 18.52 -1.07 -17.26
C LYS A 248 19.37 -1.50 -16.06
N ILE A 249 20.14 -2.58 -16.19
CA ILE A 249 21.09 -3.04 -15.17
C ILE A 249 22.15 -1.96 -14.93
N ALA A 250 22.77 -1.43 -16.00
CA ALA A 250 23.78 -0.38 -15.89
C ALA A 250 23.25 0.90 -15.21
N LEU A 251 22.01 1.30 -15.49
CA LEU A 251 21.38 2.40 -14.76
C LEU A 251 21.09 2.05 -13.30
N ALA A 252 20.56 0.85 -13.04
CA ALA A 252 20.26 0.39 -11.69
C ALA A 252 21.51 0.35 -10.79
N ASP A 253 22.64 -0.15 -11.28
CA ASP A 253 23.90 -0.22 -10.52
C ASP A 253 24.46 1.18 -10.21
N ARG A 254 24.32 2.14 -11.13
CA ARG A 254 24.70 3.53 -10.87
C ARG A 254 23.79 4.18 -9.82
N LEU A 255 22.49 3.91 -9.85
CA LEU A 255 21.56 4.36 -8.80
C LEU A 255 21.91 3.73 -7.45
N ALA A 256 22.24 2.42 -7.41
CA ALA A 256 22.68 1.73 -6.21
C ALA A 256 23.96 2.34 -5.64
N SER A 257 24.93 2.64 -6.50
CA SER A 257 26.17 3.34 -6.12
C SER A 257 25.90 4.74 -5.54
N ILE A 258 24.86 5.44 -6.00
CA ILE A 258 24.45 6.72 -5.41
C ILE A 258 23.82 6.50 -4.03
N ALA A 259 22.88 5.55 -3.93
CA ALA A 259 22.16 5.25 -2.68
C ALA A 259 23.12 4.83 -1.56
N GLU A 260 24.12 3.99 -1.89
CA GLU A 260 25.13 3.50 -0.94
C GLU A 260 25.93 4.64 -0.30
N ARG A 261 26.31 5.68 -1.06
CA ARG A 261 27.01 6.86 -0.52
C ARG A 261 26.20 7.61 0.55
N TYR A 262 24.88 7.44 0.55
CA TYR A 262 23.97 8.04 1.53
C TYR A 262 23.43 7.03 2.56
N GLY A 263 23.98 5.81 2.59
CA GLY A 263 23.57 4.75 3.53
C GLY A 263 22.20 4.15 3.22
N ILE A 264 21.72 4.25 1.97
CA ILE A 264 20.40 3.77 1.55
C ILE A 264 20.58 2.45 0.78
N ARG A 265 19.93 1.39 1.27
CA ARG A 265 19.92 0.07 0.61
C ARG A 265 18.89 0.03 -0.52
N MET A 266 19.25 -0.49 -1.68
CA MET A 266 18.34 -0.60 -2.82
C MET A 266 17.68 -1.97 -2.94
N TYR A 267 16.39 -1.96 -3.26
CA TYR A 267 15.54 -3.13 -3.41
C TYR A 267 14.78 -3.07 -4.73
N SER A 268 14.90 -4.12 -5.54
CA SER A 268 14.13 -4.29 -6.77
C SER A 268 12.75 -4.87 -6.46
N CYS A 269 11.69 -4.11 -6.77
CA CYS A 269 10.28 -4.57 -6.64
C CYS A 269 9.93 -5.69 -7.62
N CYS A 270 10.53 -5.68 -8.80
CA CYS A 270 10.30 -6.65 -9.86
C CYS A 270 11.48 -6.71 -10.82
N GLY A 271 11.65 -7.85 -11.50
CA GLY A 271 12.78 -8.08 -12.40
C GLY A 271 13.99 -8.63 -11.64
N GLU A 272 14.06 -9.96 -11.53
CA GLU A 272 15.20 -10.66 -10.89
C GLU A 272 16.53 -10.40 -11.62
N TYR A 273 16.47 -10.01 -12.89
CA TYR A 273 17.63 -9.60 -13.68
C TYR A 273 18.35 -8.34 -13.14
N LEU A 274 17.71 -7.58 -12.23
CA LEU A 274 18.29 -6.38 -11.61
C LEU A 274 19.02 -6.70 -10.30
N LEU A 275 19.02 -7.94 -9.82
CA LEU A 275 19.65 -8.30 -8.56
C LEU A 275 21.17 -8.31 -8.72
N SER A 276 21.86 -7.66 -7.78
CA SER A 276 23.31 -7.55 -7.73
C SER A 276 23.77 -7.49 -6.26
N PRO A 277 25.08 -7.52 -5.94
CA PRO A 277 25.53 -7.35 -4.56
C PRO A 277 25.01 -6.07 -3.89
N SER A 278 24.72 -5.03 -4.68
CA SER A 278 24.20 -3.74 -4.21
C SER A 278 22.67 -3.62 -4.29
N ILE A 279 21.97 -4.57 -4.93
CA ILE A 279 20.52 -4.52 -5.16
C ILE A 279 19.86 -5.83 -4.73
N GLN A 280 19.03 -5.75 -3.69
CA GLN A 280 18.36 -6.90 -3.10
C GLN A 280 16.94 -7.08 -3.65
N LYS A 281 16.36 -8.28 -3.43
CA LYS A 281 14.97 -8.55 -3.78
C LYS A 281 14.03 -7.90 -2.77
N ALA A 282 13.05 -7.14 -3.26
CA ALA A 282 12.03 -6.54 -2.40
C ALA A 282 10.91 -7.52 -2.03
N HIS A 283 10.30 -7.27 -0.88
CA HIS A 283 8.95 -7.74 -0.56
C HIS A 283 8.04 -6.55 -0.30
N CYS A 284 6.88 -6.50 -0.96
CA CYS A 284 5.91 -5.42 -0.80
C CYS A 284 5.37 -5.30 0.64
N ILE A 285 5.31 -6.43 1.34
CA ILE A 285 4.96 -6.55 2.76
C ILE A 285 6.00 -7.49 3.34
N ASP A 286 6.85 -6.98 4.22
CA ASP A 286 7.99 -7.71 4.74
C ASP A 286 7.85 -7.96 6.25
N GLY A 287 7.78 -9.23 6.64
CA GLY A 287 7.70 -9.64 8.04
C GLY A 287 8.97 -9.31 8.82
N ALA A 288 10.14 -9.28 8.18
CA ALA A 288 11.40 -8.93 8.83
C ALA A 288 11.42 -7.45 9.25
N ILE A 289 10.83 -6.56 8.43
CA ILE A 289 10.67 -5.14 8.81
C ILE A 289 9.78 -5.02 10.05
N ILE A 290 8.66 -5.77 10.09
CA ILE A 290 7.74 -5.75 11.23
C ILE A 290 8.43 -6.25 12.49
N GLN A 291 9.20 -7.33 12.42
CA GLN A 291 9.98 -7.84 13.57
C GLN A 291 11.04 -6.85 14.06
N GLN A 292 11.69 -6.13 13.14
CA GLN A 292 12.69 -5.11 13.49
C GLN A 292 12.06 -3.88 14.13
N LEU A 293 10.90 -3.44 13.66
CA LEU A 293 10.19 -2.27 14.17
C LEU A 293 9.44 -2.57 15.47
N PHE A 294 8.88 -3.78 15.57
CA PHE A 294 7.97 -4.18 16.63
C PHE A 294 8.35 -5.57 17.15
N PRO A 295 9.49 -5.70 17.86
CA PRO A 295 9.88 -6.96 18.49
C PRO A 295 8.80 -7.46 19.46
N PRO A 296 8.73 -8.79 19.68
CA PRO A 296 7.75 -9.40 20.57
C PRO A 296 7.84 -8.88 22.01
#